data_AF-A0A8B9EB95-F1
#
_entry.id   AF-A0A8B9EB95-F1
#
_cell.length_a   1.000
_cell.length_b   1.000
_cell.length_c   1.000
_cell.angle_alpha   90.00
_cell.angle_beta   90.00
_cell.angle_gamma   90.00
#
_symmetry.space_group_name_H-M   'P 1'
#
loop_
_entity.id
_entity.type
_entity.pdbx_description
1 polymer ?
#
loop_
_entity_poly.entity_id
_entity_poly.type
_entity_poly.pdbx_seq_one_letter_code
_entity_poly.pdbx_strand_id
1 'polypeptide(L)'
;MSFPDGCRAARRRGPPSLRSAAALLLLLPLLPPPAAAAPLSLAAVSDSSGEAEPEEAGARRAALPDCEALAWLLHARAARLQEEMCEKFTVCENSMEMLVQNNLNLPKVTEEDGCLLAGFDEEKCLKKLSSGLFTFQTYLEYVQETFTSEKQKVESLCYSTKHLATTIRQMVINPDEVVIPDSATQKSLLTKLKSDKTWIEKITTHLILRDFTSFMEKTVRAVRYLKNTRSFSV
;
A
#
# COMPACT_ATOMS: atom_id res chain seq x y z
N MET A 1 -26.37 -50.66 -8.03
CA MET A 1 -25.18 -50.95 -8.86
C MET A 1 -24.73 -49.65 -9.49
N SER A 2 -23.52 -49.13 -9.32
CA SER A 2 -22.48 -49.39 -8.30
C SER A 2 -21.62 -48.13 -8.17
N PHE A 3 -21.15 -47.82 -6.96
CA PHE A 3 -20.08 -46.83 -6.75
C PHE A 3 -18.71 -47.46 -7.06
N PRO A 4 -17.69 -46.61 -7.27
CA PRO A 4 -16.43 -46.71 -6.54
C PRO A 4 -16.23 -45.40 -5.73
N ASP A 5 -16.00 -45.38 -4.42
CA ASP A 5 -14.91 -46.00 -3.63
C ASP A 5 -13.52 -45.81 -4.26
N GLY A 6 -12.52 -45.19 -3.64
CA GLY A 6 -12.41 -44.68 -2.27
C GLY A 6 -10.94 -44.74 -1.82
N CYS A 7 -10.62 -44.20 -0.63
CA CYS A 7 -9.31 -44.25 0.04
C CYS A 7 -8.17 -43.39 -0.59
N ARG A 8 -7.22 -42.81 0.19
CA ARG A 8 -6.99 -42.90 1.64
C ARG A 8 -6.19 -41.69 2.17
N ALA A 9 -6.49 -41.29 3.41
CA ALA A 9 -5.62 -40.40 4.19
C ALA A 9 -4.57 -41.17 5.01
N ALA A 10 -3.34 -40.65 5.05
CA ALA A 10 -2.24 -41.02 5.96
C ALA A 10 -1.07 -40.03 5.71
N ARG A 11 -0.26 -39.57 6.67
CA ARG A 11 -0.20 -39.71 8.14
C ARG A 11 0.52 -38.47 8.70
N ARG A 12 0.18 -38.02 9.90
CA ARG A 12 1.01 -37.06 10.65
C ARG A 12 2.37 -37.69 10.99
N ARG A 13 3.46 -36.92 10.93
CA ARG A 13 4.69 -37.16 11.70
C ARG A 13 4.94 -35.93 12.57
N GLY A 14 5.11 -36.16 13.88
CA GLY A 14 5.48 -35.12 14.84
C GLY A 14 6.98 -34.79 14.80
N PRO A 15 7.42 -33.76 15.53
CA PRO A 15 8.80 -33.31 15.53
C PRO A 15 9.68 -34.17 16.47
N PRO A 16 11.01 -34.27 16.21
CA PRO A 16 11.97 -34.65 17.24
C PRO A 16 12.33 -33.44 18.13
N SER A 17 12.53 -33.70 19.42
CA SER A 17 12.89 -32.70 20.42
C SER A 17 14.36 -32.80 20.87
N LEU A 18 14.90 -31.66 21.30
CA LEU A 18 16.08 -31.41 22.15
C LEU A 18 17.28 -32.38 22.09
N ARG A 19 18.46 -31.82 21.77
CA ARG A 19 19.68 -32.01 22.57
C ARG A 19 20.40 -30.69 22.81
N SER A 20 20.94 -30.51 24.01
CA SER A 20 21.66 -29.33 24.48
C SER A 20 23.11 -29.71 24.84
N ALA A 21 24.07 -28.92 24.38
CA ALA A 21 25.50 -28.87 24.76
C ALA A 21 26.20 -27.88 23.79
N ALA A 22 27.25 -27.14 24.14
CA ALA A 22 27.79 -26.72 25.43
C ALA A 22 28.58 -25.42 25.19
N ALA A 23 28.75 -24.57 26.20
CA ALA A 23 29.56 -23.36 26.06
C ALA A 23 31.07 -23.69 26.04
N LEU A 24 31.83 -23.02 25.18
CA LEU A 24 33.29 -22.90 25.34
C LEU A 24 33.69 -21.42 25.33
N LEU A 25 34.16 -20.94 26.49
CA LEU A 25 34.81 -19.64 26.64
C LEU A 25 36.27 -19.75 26.16
N LEU A 26 36.74 -18.76 25.40
CA LEU A 26 38.16 -18.52 25.20
C LEU A 26 38.48 -17.07 25.56
N LEU A 27 39.20 -16.91 26.68
CA LEU A 27 39.84 -15.68 27.16
C LEU A 27 41.33 -15.74 26.82
N LEU A 28 41.96 -14.58 26.55
CA LEU A 28 43.34 -14.13 26.89
C LEU A 28 43.81 -12.99 25.92
N PRO A 29 44.82 -12.15 26.24
CA PRO A 29 44.74 -11.05 27.21
C PRO A 29 45.26 -9.68 26.65
N LEU A 30 45.36 -8.64 27.50
CA LEU A 30 45.72 -7.24 27.15
C LEU A 30 47.21 -7.00 26.80
N LEU A 31 47.47 -5.98 25.97
CA LEU A 31 48.51 -4.95 26.24
C LEU A 31 48.30 -3.62 25.43
N PRO A 32 48.50 -2.42 26.03
CA PRO A 32 48.53 -1.09 25.37
C PRO A 32 49.99 -0.55 25.25
N PRO A 33 50.31 0.75 24.98
CA PRO A 33 49.51 1.92 24.57
C PRO A 33 49.90 2.35 23.13
N PRO A 34 50.40 3.57 22.71
CA PRO A 34 50.74 4.84 23.38
C PRO A 34 49.67 5.95 23.20
N ALA A 35 50.05 7.24 23.37
CA ALA A 35 49.23 8.43 23.13
C ALA A 35 49.99 9.47 22.26
N ALA A 36 49.27 10.31 21.52
CA ALA A 36 49.80 11.49 20.80
C ALA A 36 48.80 12.65 20.90
N ALA A 37 49.31 13.89 20.94
CA ALA A 37 48.53 15.09 21.30
C ALA A 37 48.01 15.88 20.09
N ALA A 38 46.91 16.63 20.30
CA ALA A 38 46.59 17.99 19.82
C ALA A 38 46.89 18.39 18.34
N PRO A 39 46.00 19.16 17.64
CA PRO A 39 45.51 20.43 18.18
C PRO A 39 44.07 20.88 17.80
N LEU A 40 43.76 22.08 18.29
CA LEU A 40 42.55 22.90 18.17
C LEU A 40 41.96 23.00 16.75
N SER A 41 40.63 22.92 16.66
CA SER A 41 39.87 23.34 15.47
C SER A 41 39.54 24.83 15.54
N LEU A 42 40.05 25.62 14.59
CA LEU A 42 39.59 26.99 14.34
C LEU A 42 38.50 26.96 13.26
N ALA A 43 37.40 27.68 13.47
CA ALA A 43 36.34 27.80 12.49
C ALA A 43 36.77 28.69 11.31
N ALA A 44 36.42 28.31 10.09
CA ALA A 44 36.45 29.18 8.92
C ALA A 44 35.16 28.95 8.10
N VAL A 45 34.48 30.05 7.80
CA VAL A 45 33.17 30.10 7.13
C VAL A 45 33.30 29.60 5.69
N SER A 46 32.31 28.85 5.21
CA SER A 46 32.12 28.57 3.78
C SER A 46 30.82 29.22 3.32
N ASP A 47 30.94 30.27 2.50
CA ASP A 47 29.82 30.74 1.68
C ASP A 47 29.54 29.69 0.60
N SER A 48 28.40 29.01 0.69
CA SER A 48 27.96 28.05 -0.33
C SER A 48 26.89 28.70 -1.20
N SER A 49 27.26 29.03 -2.44
CA SER A 49 26.30 29.40 -3.48
C SER A 49 25.34 28.23 -3.73
N GLY A 50 24.05 28.52 -3.86
CA GLY A 50 23.02 27.50 -4.01
C GLY A 50 22.97 26.88 -5.40
N GLU A 51 23.44 25.64 -5.51
CA GLU A 51 23.13 24.72 -6.60
C GLU A 51 22.05 23.73 -6.11
N ALA A 52 21.11 23.31 -6.97
CA ALA A 52 19.99 22.47 -6.54
C ALA A 52 20.44 21.02 -6.21
N GLU A 53 20.06 20.55 -5.03
CA GLU A 53 20.53 19.31 -4.37
C GLU A 53 20.33 18.00 -5.19
N PRO A 54 21.39 17.19 -5.36
CA PRO A 54 21.27 15.80 -5.86
C PRO A 54 20.55 14.85 -4.89
N GLU A 55 20.59 15.13 -3.58
CA GLU A 55 20.05 14.27 -2.51
C GLU A 55 18.54 14.02 -2.64
N GLU A 56 17.75 15.07 -2.94
CA GLU A 56 16.30 15.01 -3.14
C GLU A 56 15.90 14.04 -4.26
N ALA A 57 16.63 14.07 -5.38
CA ALA A 57 16.41 13.17 -6.51
C ALA A 57 16.78 11.71 -6.17
N GLY A 58 17.81 11.52 -5.33
CA GLY A 58 18.20 10.21 -4.80
C GLY A 58 17.11 9.58 -3.92
N ALA A 59 16.57 10.33 -2.97
CA ALA A 59 15.49 9.87 -2.08
C ALA A 59 14.23 9.44 -2.86
N ARG A 60 13.82 10.23 -3.86
CA ARG A 60 12.67 9.92 -4.74
C ARG A 60 12.86 8.68 -5.61
N ARG A 61 14.11 8.30 -5.90
CA ARG A 61 14.45 7.04 -6.62
C ARG A 61 14.48 5.83 -5.67
N ALA A 62 15.03 6.00 -4.46
CA ALA A 62 15.14 4.93 -3.46
C ALA A 62 13.78 4.35 -3.03
N ALA A 63 12.72 5.15 -3.03
CA ALA A 63 11.37 4.73 -2.62
C ALA A 63 10.63 3.79 -3.62
N LEU A 64 11.06 3.71 -4.88
CA LEU A 64 10.31 3.04 -5.95
C LEU A 64 10.20 1.50 -5.82
N PRO A 65 11.25 0.75 -5.44
CA PRO A 65 11.15 -0.70 -5.27
C PRO A 65 10.14 -1.09 -4.19
N ASP A 66 10.13 -0.37 -3.07
CA ASP A 66 9.22 -0.60 -1.95
C ASP A 66 7.78 -0.20 -2.30
N CYS A 67 7.60 0.87 -3.08
CA CYS A 67 6.28 1.25 -3.63
C CYS A 67 5.69 0.15 -4.52
N GLU A 68 6.49 -0.48 -5.41
CA GLU A 68 5.96 -1.55 -6.27
C GLU A 68 5.52 -2.76 -5.45
N ALA A 69 6.34 -3.19 -4.48
CA ALA A 69 6.02 -4.32 -3.61
C ALA A 69 4.76 -4.05 -2.75
N LEU A 70 4.65 -2.85 -2.18
CA LEU A 70 3.51 -2.45 -1.37
C LEU A 70 2.22 -2.32 -2.20
N ALA A 71 2.30 -1.77 -3.42
CA ALA A 71 1.16 -1.68 -4.32
C ALA A 71 0.64 -3.07 -4.73
N TRP A 72 1.54 -4.02 -5.02
CA TRP A 72 1.17 -5.41 -5.29
C TRP A 72 0.51 -6.08 -4.08
N LEU A 73 1.06 -5.88 -2.88
CA LEU A 73 0.53 -6.43 -1.64
C LEU A 73 -0.89 -5.91 -1.35
N LEU A 74 -1.11 -4.60 -1.55
CA LEU A 74 -2.42 -3.97 -1.43
C LEU A 74 -3.43 -4.53 -2.44
N HIS A 75 -3.06 -4.62 -3.72
CA HIS A 75 -3.90 -5.24 -4.76
C HIS A 75 -4.29 -6.69 -4.38
N ALA A 76 -3.32 -7.51 -4.01
CA ALA A 76 -3.55 -8.92 -3.65
C ALA A 76 -4.41 -9.09 -2.39
N ARG A 77 -4.30 -8.17 -1.41
CA ARG A 77 -5.16 -8.17 -0.21
C ARG A 77 -6.58 -7.71 -0.52
N ALA A 78 -6.74 -6.69 -1.36
CA ALA A 78 -8.05 -6.18 -1.78
C ALA A 78 -8.85 -7.24 -2.56
N ALA A 79 -8.21 -7.90 -3.54
CA ALA A 79 -8.81 -8.99 -4.31
C ALA A 79 -9.27 -10.15 -3.41
N ARG A 80 -8.47 -10.57 -2.42
CA ARG A 80 -8.86 -11.60 -1.43
C ARG A 80 -10.04 -11.17 -0.57
N LEU A 81 -10.09 -9.91 -0.13
CA LEU A 81 -11.25 -9.40 0.63
C LEU A 81 -12.52 -9.34 -0.22
N GLN A 82 -12.40 -9.05 -1.52
CA GLN A 82 -13.52 -9.09 -2.47
C GLN A 82 -14.03 -10.53 -2.70
N GLU A 83 -13.13 -11.52 -2.77
CA GLU A 83 -13.45 -12.95 -2.83
C GLU A 83 -14.17 -13.40 -1.55
N GLU A 84 -13.62 -13.11 -0.36
CA GLU A 84 -14.25 -13.41 0.94
C GLU A 84 -15.64 -12.77 1.10
N MET A 85 -15.87 -11.58 0.53
CA MET A 85 -17.20 -10.95 0.48
C MET A 85 -18.18 -11.70 -0.41
N CYS A 86 -17.73 -12.13 -1.59
CA CYS A 86 -18.54 -12.91 -2.53
C CYS A 86 -18.94 -14.26 -1.92
N GLU A 87 -18.01 -14.98 -1.29
CA GLU A 87 -18.29 -16.25 -0.60
C GLU A 87 -19.28 -16.09 0.55
N LYS A 88 -19.08 -15.11 1.44
CA LYS A 88 -19.91 -14.96 2.66
C LYS A 88 -21.28 -14.35 2.41
N PHE A 89 -21.40 -13.45 1.44
CA PHE A 89 -22.59 -12.62 1.26
C PHE A 89 -23.27 -12.78 -0.10
N THR A 90 -22.74 -13.62 -1.00
CA THR A 90 -23.25 -13.84 -2.37
C THR A 90 -23.30 -12.58 -3.25
N VAL A 91 -22.64 -11.50 -2.84
CA VAL A 91 -22.49 -10.26 -3.61
C VAL A 91 -21.19 -10.34 -4.40
N CYS A 92 -21.32 -10.57 -5.71
CA CYS A 92 -20.22 -10.88 -6.62
C CYS A 92 -20.33 -10.04 -7.91
N GLU A 93 -19.27 -10.05 -8.72
CA GLU A 93 -19.01 -9.11 -9.83
C GLU A 93 -20.12 -9.00 -10.91
N ASN A 94 -21.04 -9.98 -11.00
CA ASN A 94 -22.13 -10.04 -11.97
C ASN A 94 -23.55 -9.93 -11.36
N SER A 95 -23.70 -9.61 -10.08
CA SER A 95 -25.02 -9.33 -9.47
C SER A 95 -25.63 -8.07 -10.11
N MET A 96 -26.78 -8.23 -10.77
CA MET A 96 -27.51 -7.14 -11.43
C MET A 96 -27.94 -6.04 -10.44
N GLU A 97 -28.12 -6.38 -9.17
CA GLU A 97 -28.45 -5.43 -8.11
C GLU A 97 -27.34 -4.39 -7.88
N MET A 98 -26.08 -4.69 -8.20
CA MET A 98 -24.95 -3.77 -7.98
C MET A 98 -24.88 -2.59 -8.96
N LEU A 99 -25.61 -2.64 -10.07
CA LEU A 99 -25.59 -1.59 -11.09
C LEU A 99 -26.58 -0.44 -10.80
N VAL A 100 -27.55 -0.65 -9.91
CA VAL A 100 -28.73 0.24 -9.76
C VAL A 100 -28.52 1.38 -8.76
N GLN A 101 -27.48 1.33 -7.90
CA GLN A 101 -27.29 2.28 -6.80
C GLN A 101 -25.90 2.90 -6.66
N ASN A 102 -25.05 2.90 -7.70
CA ASN A 102 -23.70 3.45 -7.56
C ASN A 102 -23.64 5.00 -7.62
N ASN A 103 -24.08 5.64 -6.55
CA ASN A 103 -23.92 7.09 -6.30
C ASN A 103 -22.58 7.41 -5.58
N LEU A 104 -21.58 6.52 -5.68
CA LEU A 104 -20.28 6.66 -5.04
C LEU A 104 -19.28 7.29 -6.02
N ASN A 105 -18.69 8.42 -5.63
CA ASN A 105 -17.62 9.06 -6.38
C ASN A 105 -16.28 8.40 -6.01
N LEU A 106 -16.10 7.16 -6.47
CA LEU A 106 -14.90 6.36 -6.21
C LEU A 106 -13.75 6.79 -7.15
N PRO A 107 -12.51 6.96 -6.65
CA PRO A 107 -11.38 7.34 -7.48
C PRO A 107 -11.10 6.33 -8.61
N LYS A 108 -10.87 6.83 -9.82
CA LYS A 108 -10.53 6.05 -11.01
C LYS A 108 -9.38 6.71 -11.75
N VAL A 109 -8.46 5.90 -12.27
CA VAL A 109 -7.41 6.34 -13.19
C VAL A 109 -7.96 6.25 -14.63
N THR A 110 -7.89 7.38 -15.32
CA THR A 110 -8.36 7.68 -16.68
C THR A 110 -7.17 8.04 -17.59
N GLU A 111 -7.41 8.42 -18.85
CA GLU A 111 -6.31 8.71 -19.80
C GLU A 111 -5.65 10.06 -19.49
N GLU A 112 -6.47 11.03 -19.07
CA GLU A 112 -6.12 12.41 -18.72
C GLU A 112 -5.20 12.51 -17.50
N ASP A 113 -5.19 11.46 -16.67
CA ASP A 113 -4.34 11.35 -15.47
C ASP A 113 -2.88 11.03 -15.81
N GLY A 114 -2.54 10.73 -17.07
CA GLY A 114 -1.17 10.47 -17.50
C GLY A 114 -0.53 9.18 -16.96
N CYS A 115 -1.30 8.25 -16.38
CA CYS A 115 -0.79 6.98 -15.88
C CYS A 115 -0.73 5.85 -16.92
N LEU A 116 -1.26 6.06 -18.13
CA LEU A 116 -1.23 5.08 -19.21
C LEU A 116 0.07 5.21 -20.02
N LEU A 117 0.46 4.15 -20.73
CA LEU A 117 1.67 4.15 -21.56
C LEU A 117 1.61 5.21 -22.68
N ALA A 118 0.44 5.35 -23.31
CA ALA A 118 0.15 6.45 -24.22
C ALA A 118 -0.20 7.70 -23.41
N GLY A 119 0.47 8.83 -23.69
CA GLY A 119 0.26 10.08 -22.96
C GLY A 119 0.81 10.08 -21.53
N PHE A 120 1.81 9.25 -21.22
CA PHE A 120 2.38 9.17 -19.87
C PHE A 120 2.92 10.52 -19.39
N ASP A 121 2.48 10.94 -18.21
CA ASP A 121 2.90 12.16 -17.52
C ASP A 121 3.14 11.80 -16.05
N GLU A 122 4.42 11.79 -15.67
CA GLU A 122 4.89 11.33 -14.36
C GLU A 122 4.26 12.13 -13.21
N GLU A 123 4.20 13.45 -13.34
CA GLU A 123 3.73 14.37 -12.29
C GLU A 123 2.21 14.28 -12.13
N LYS A 124 1.45 14.28 -13.24
CA LYS A 124 -0.01 14.04 -13.19
C LYS A 124 -0.34 12.68 -12.62
N CYS A 125 0.40 11.64 -13.03
CA CYS A 125 0.14 10.29 -12.57
C CYS A 125 0.40 10.15 -11.07
N LEU A 126 1.57 10.60 -10.57
CA LEU A 126 1.90 10.56 -9.14
C LEU A 126 0.87 11.35 -8.30
N LYS A 127 0.46 12.55 -8.76
CA LYS A 127 -0.61 13.34 -8.14
C LYS A 127 -1.94 12.57 -8.09
N LYS A 128 -2.38 11.96 -9.19
CA LYS A 128 -3.63 11.19 -9.24
C LYS A 128 -3.58 9.96 -8.34
N LEU A 129 -2.50 9.19 -8.39
CA LEU A 129 -2.33 8.00 -7.58
C LEU A 129 -2.36 8.35 -6.09
N SER A 130 -1.59 9.34 -5.65
CA SER A 130 -1.58 9.77 -4.25
C SER A 130 -2.95 10.28 -3.80
N SER A 131 -3.55 11.22 -4.52
CA SER A 131 -4.87 11.79 -4.20
C SER A 131 -5.97 10.73 -4.14
N GLY A 132 -5.97 9.78 -5.09
CA GLY A 132 -6.90 8.66 -5.12
C GLY A 132 -6.75 7.73 -3.92
N LEU A 133 -5.52 7.38 -3.52
CA LEU A 133 -5.25 6.57 -2.32
C LEU A 133 -5.63 7.30 -1.02
N PHE A 134 -5.47 8.63 -0.95
CA PHE A 134 -5.99 9.43 0.16
C PHE A 134 -7.52 9.42 0.21
N THR A 135 -8.18 9.52 -0.93
CA THR A 135 -9.65 9.44 -1.01
C THR A 135 -10.17 8.04 -0.65
N PHE A 136 -9.46 6.97 -1.03
CA PHE A 136 -9.84 5.60 -0.67
C PHE A 136 -9.73 5.31 0.84
N GLN A 137 -8.91 6.03 1.63
CA GLN A 137 -8.83 5.81 3.08
C GLN A 137 -10.20 5.94 3.76
N THR A 138 -10.97 6.99 3.45
CA THR A 138 -12.31 7.19 4.02
C THR A 138 -13.31 6.10 3.61
N TYR A 139 -13.21 5.60 2.37
CA TYR A 139 -14.03 4.47 1.93
C TYR A 139 -13.62 3.16 2.62
N LEU A 140 -12.33 2.93 2.85
CA LEU A 140 -11.84 1.75 3.57
C LEU A 140 -12.12 1.80 5.08
N GLU A 141 -12.18 2.99 5.69
CA GLU A 141 -12.65 3.19 7.08
C GLU A 141 -14.11 2.75 7.24
N TYR A 142 -14.99 3.13 6.31
CA TYR A 142 -16.37 2.62 6.29
C TYR A 142 -16.41 1.09 6.19
N VAL A 143 -15.65 0.50 5.26
CA VAL A 143 -15.54 -0.95 5.10
C VAL A 143 -15.04 -1.63 6.38
N GLN A 144 -14.07 -1.03 7.09
CA GLN A 144 -13.53 -1.55 8.35
C GLN A 144 -14.60 -1.63 9.46
N GLU A 145 -15.57 -0.70 9.47
CA GLU A 145 -16.68 -0.73 10.42
C GLU A 145 -17.72 -1.81 10.10
N THR A 146 -17.99 -2.07 8.82
CA THR A 146 -18.90 -3.13 8.35
C THR A 146 -18.38 -4.56 8.65
N PHE A 147 -17.07 -4.78 8.60
CA PHE A 147 -16.50 -6.10 8.86
C PHE A 147 -16.32 -6.40 10.36
N THR A 148 -17.01 -7.42 10.88
CA THR A 148 -16.78 -7.92 12.25
C THR A 148 -15.57 -8.86 12.33
N SER A 149 -15.48 -9.86 11.44
CA SER A 149 -14.41 -10.87 11.45
C SER A 149 -13.11 -10.43 10.76
N GLU A 150 -13.22 -9.70 9.64
CA GLU A 150 -12.07 -9.30 8.81
C GLU A 150 -11.48 -7.94 9.24
N LYS A 151 -11.99 -7.32 10.31
CA LYS A 151 -11.62 -5.97 10.75
C LYS A 151 -10.12 -5.70 10.74
N GLN A 152 -9.32 -6.64 11.24
CA GLN A 152 -7.85 -6.56 11.27
C GLN A 152 -7.20 -6.61 9.88
N LYS A 153 -7.79 -7.35 8.91
CA LYS A 153 -7.31 -7.36 7.51
C LYS A 153 -7.55 -6.00 6.87
N VAL A 154 -8.73 -5.41 7.08
CA VAL A 154 -9.08 -4.09 6.55
C VAL A 154 -8.26 -2.99 7.24
N GLU A 155 -8.05 -3.05 8.55
CA GLU A 155 -7.18 -2.12 9.27
C GLU A 155 -5.75 -2.09 8.71
N SER A 156 -5.17 -3.27 8.44
CA SER A 156 -3.86 -3.37 7.77
C SER A 156 -3.90 -2.85 6.34
N LEU A 157 -5.02 -2.99 5.62
CA LEU A 157 -5.23 -2.42 4.29
C LEU A 157 -5.28 -0.88 4.35
N CYS A 158 -6.03 -0.29 5.28
CA CYS A 158 -6.11 1.16 5.52
C CYS A 158 -4.71 1.74 5.79
N TYR A 159 -3.98 1.17 6.75
CA TYR A 159 -2.64 1.61 7.12
C TYR A 159 -1.67 1.53 5.93
N SER A 160 -1.64 0.39 5.23
CA SER A 160 -0.76 0.18 4.07
C SER A 160 -1.11 1.13 2.91
N THR A 161 -2.40 1.42 2.71
CA THR A 161 -2.90 2.36 1.68
C THR A 161 -2.46 3.77 2.00
N LYS A 162 -2.56 4.20 3.26
CA LYS A 162 -2.07 5.50 3.73
C LYS A 162 -0.55 5.64 3.59
N HIS A 163 0.19 4.58 3.90
CA HIS A 163 1.63 4.55 3.73
C HIS A 163 2.00 4.74 2.25
N LEU A 164 1.43 3.93 1.34
CA LEU A 164 1.66 4.07 -0.10
C LEU A 164 1.26 5.46 -0.63
N ALA A 165 0.11 6.00 -0.21
CA ALA A 165 -0.34 7.34 -0.59
C ALA A 165 0.69 8.41 -0.22
N THR A 166 1.29 8.29 0.96
CA THR A 166 2.31 9.20 1.50
C THR A 166 3.63 9.06 0.75
N THR A 167 4.09 7.84 0.48
CA THR A 167 5.34 7.62 -0.28
C THR A 167 5.20 8.08 -1.73
N ILE A 168 4.05 7.86 -2.37
CA ILE A 168 3.77 8.42 -3.70
C ILE A 168 3.72 9.95 -3.65
N ARG A 169 3.12 10.55 -2.61
CA ARG A 169 3.11 12.02 -2.41
C ARG A 169 4.52 12.60 -2.35
N GLN A 170 5.47 11.91 -1.73
CA GLN A 170 6.88 12.32 -1.64
C GLN A 170 7.65 12.22 -2.97
N MET A 171 7.13 11.50 -3.96
CA MET A 171 7.74 11.41 -5.29
C MET A 171 7.29 12.49 -6.28
N VAL A 172 6.21 13.22 -5.95
CA VAL A 172 5.66 14.38 -6.69
C VAL A 172 6.63 15.57 -6.60
N ILE A 173 6.70 16.42 -7.62
CA ILE A 173 7.57 17.62 -7.60
C ILE A 173 7.16 18.55 -6.45
N ASN A 174 5.86 18.88 -6.37
CA ASN A 174 5.26 19.71 -5.33
C ASN A 174 4.23 18.89 -4.50
N PRO A 175 4.64 18.28 -3.38
CA PRO A 175 3.76 17.46 -2.54
C PRO A 175 2.48 18.16 -2.04
N ASP A 176 2.51 19.48 -1.87
CA ASP A 176 1.37 20.27 -1.36
C ASP A 176 0.30 20.58 -2.42
N GLU A 177 0.58 20.34 -3.70
CA GLU A 177 -0.43 20.38 -4.76
C GLU A 177 -1.28 19.10 -4.84
N VAL A 178 -0.94 18.06 -4.09
CA VAL A 178 -1.75 16.83 -4.02
C VAL A 178 -3.03 17.11 -3.22
N VAL A 179 -4.17 17.07 -3.89
CA VAL A 179 -5.49 17.24 -3.25
C VAL A 179 -5.77 16.06 -2.32
N ILE A 180 -5.92 16.34 -1.03
CA ILE A 180 -6.28 15.38 0.02
C ILE A 180 -7.64 15.81 0.60
N PRO A 181 -8.62 14.90 0.76
CA PRO A 181 -9.91 15.25 1.38
C PRO A 181 -9.72 15.75 2.82
N ASP A 182 -10.33 16.88 3.17
CA ASP A 182 -10.29 17.42 4.53
C ASP A 182 -11.18 16.63 5.51
N SER A 183 -10.96 16.80 6.82
CA SER A 183 -11.69 16.04 7.84
C SER A 183 -13.22 16.23 7.82
N ALA A 184 -13.74 17.40 7.38
CA ALA A 184 -15.17 17.63 7.28
C ALA A 184 -15.77 16.92 6.07
N THR A 185 -15.08 16.97 4.91
CA THR A 185 -15.44 16.19 3.71
C THR A 185 -15.44 14.69 4.02
N GLN A 186 -14.42 14.17 4.71
CA GLN A 186 -14.35 12.76 5.09
C GLN A 186 -15.50 12.36 6.03
N LYS A 187 -15.78 13.16 7.06
CA LYS A 187 -16.90 12.90 8.00
C LYS A 187 -18.26 12.94 7.29
N SER A 188 -18.48 13.91 6.40
CA SER A 188 -19.71 14.02 5.62
C SER A 188 -19.94 12.77 4.75
N LEU A 189 -18.88 12.29 4.08
CA LEU A 189 -18.91 11.06 3.30
C LEU A 189 -19.23 9.83 4.18
N LEU A 190 -18.54 9.66 5.31
CA LEU A 190 -18.83 8.56 6.25
C LEU A 190 -20.27 8.60 6.78
N THR A 191 -20.80 9.77 7.12
CA THR A 191 -22.19 9.92 7.56
C THR A 191 -23.17 9.51 6.46
N LYS A 192 -22.92 9.90 5.20
CA LYS A 192 -23.74 9.49 4.05
C LYS A 192 -23.73 7.97 3.87
N LEU A 193 -22.55 7.34 3.88
CA LEU A 193 -22.41 5.87 3.73
C LEU A 193 -23.09 5.08 4.86
N LYS A 194 -23.13 5.63 6.08
CA LYS A 194 -23.74 4.99 7.26
C LYS A 194 -25.27 5.20 7.38
N SER A 195 -25.86 6.06 6.55
CA SER A 195 -27.32 6.28 6.55
C SER A 195 -28.09 5.19 5.76
N ASP A 196 -27.37 4.29 5.11
CA ASP A 196 -27.92 3.24 4.26
C ASP A 196 -28.35 1.96 5.02
N LYS A 197 -29.22 1.15 4.41
CA LYS A 197 -29.69 -0.13 4.98
C LYS A 197 -28.63 -1.22 4.87
N THR A 198 -28.62 -2.20 5.77
CA THR A 198 -27.61 -3.30 5.82
C THR A 198 -27.45 -4.13 4.53
N TRP A 199 -28.48 -4.21 3.67
CA TRP A 199 -28.32 -4.80 2.33
C TRP A 199 -27.50 -3.91 1.39
N ILE A 200 -27.76 -2.61 1.41
CA ILE A 200 -27.04 -1.60 0.66
C ILE A 200 -25.59 -1.52 1.19
N GLU A 201 -25.38 -1.60 2.50
CA GLU A 201 -24.05 -1.63 3.14
C GLU A 201 -23.12 -2.71 2.55
N LYS A 202 -23.65 -3.93 2.30
CA LYS A 202 -22.90 -5.03 1.67
C LYS A 202 -22.57 -4.75 0.20
N ILE A 203 -23.51 -4.16 -0.55
CA ILE A 203 -23.30 -3.75 -1.94
C ILE A 203 -22.25 -2.63 -2.01
N THR A 204 -22.40 -1.57 -1.21
CA THR A 204 -21.46 -0.46 -1.05
C THR A 204 -20.06 -0.97 -0.70
N THR A 205 -19.94 -1.92 0.23
CA THR A 205 -18.67 -2.57 0.59
C THR A 205 -18.05 -3.31 -0.59
N HIS A 206 -18.83 -4.10 -1.34
CA HIS A 206 -18.33 -4.78 -2.53
C HIS A 206 -17.87 -3.78 -3.61
N LEU A 207 -18.66 -2.74 -3.88
CA LEU A 207 -18.34 -1.70 -4.86
C LEU A 207 -17.03 -0.96 -4.51
N ILE A 208 -16.84 -0.63 -3.22
CA ILE A 208 -15.59 -0.02 -2.72
C ILE A 208 -14.40 -0.95 -2.96
N LEU A 209 -14.50 -2.23 -2.56
CA LEU A 209 -13.41 -3.19 -2.71
C LEU A 209 -13.07 -3.49 -4.18
N ARG A 210 -14.06 -3.60 -5.05
CA ARG A 210 -13.88 -3.79 -6.50
C ARG A 210 -13.17 -2.60 -7.14
N ASP A 211 -13.69 -1.39 -6.95
CA ASP A 211 -13.09 -0.19 -7.57
C ASP A 211 -11.72 0.13 -6.95
N PHE A 212 -11.50 -0.16 -5.65
CA PHE A 212 -10.17 -0.09 -5.04
C PHE A 212 -9.19 -1.11 -5.63
N THR A 213 -9.62 -2.35 -5.87
CA THR A 213 -8.78 -3.38 -6.51
C THR A 213 -8.40 -2.96 -7.93
N SER A 214 -9.36 -2.47 -8.72
CA SER A 214 -9.12 -1.93 -10.07
C SER A 214 -8.20 -0.71 -10.07
N PHE A 215 -8.35 0.19 -9.09
CA PHE A 215 -7.44 1.31 -8.90
C PHE A 215 -6.02 0.83 -8.57
N MET A 216 -5.88 -0.12 -7.64
CA MET A 216 -4.59 -0.69 -7.26
C MET A 216 -3.90 -1.45 -8.40
N GLU A 217 -4.65 -2.12 -9.28
CA GLU A 217 -4.14 -2.77 -10.48
C GLU A 217 -3.48 -1.75 -11.42
N LYS A 218 -4.11 -0.58 -11.61
CA LYS A 218 -3.55 0.54 -12.38
C LYS A 218 -2.36 1.19 -11.66
N THR A 219 -2.41 1.35 -10.33
CA THR A 219 -1.29 1.81 -9.50
C THR A 219 -0.05 0.92 -9.66
N VAL A 220 -0.22 -0.41 -9.60
CA VAL A 220 0.87 -1.39 -9.79
C VAL A 220 1.52 -1.25 -11.17
N ARG A 221 0.73 -1.07 -12.24
CA ARG A 221 1.24 -0.84 -13.59
C ARG A 221 2.06 0.45 -13.68
N ALA A 222 1.52 1.56 -13.16
CA ALA A 222 2.15 2.87 -13.21
C ALA A 222 3.45 2.93 -12.38
N VAL A 223 3.45 2.39 -11.16
CA VAL A 223 4.64 2.36 -10.29
C VAL A 223 5.74 1.47 -10.89
N ARG A 224 5.40 0.33 -11.51
CA ARG A 224 6.38 -0.47 -12.27
C ARG A 224 6.98 0.32 -13.44
N TYR A 225 6.15 1.04 -14.19
CA TYR A 225 6.62 1.85 -15.31
C TYR A 225 7.58 2.95 -14.84
N LEU A 226 7.19 3.72 -13.81
CA LEU A 226 8.03 4.73 -13.15
C LEU A 226 9.37 4.19 -12.66
N LYS A 227 9.36 3.02 -12.01
CA LYS A 227 10.58 2.34 -11.56
C LYS A 227 11.49 2.02 -12.74
N ASN A 228 10.95 1.50 -13.83
CA ASN A 228 11.74 1.19 -15.02
C ASN A 228 12.28 2.46 -15.70
N THR A 229 11.44 3.47 -15.97
CA THR A 229 11.88 4.71 -16.64
C THR A 229 12.92 5.47 -15.83
N ARG A 230 12.70 5.68 -14.53
CA ARG A 230 13.66 6.36 -13.64
C ARG A 230 14.97 5.57 -13.46
N SER A 231 14.97 4.26 -13.70
CA SER A 231 16.17 3.40 -13.69
C SER A 231 17.00 3.49 -14.98
N PHE A 232 16.39 3.89 -16.11
CA PHE A 232 17.10 4.12 -17.38
C PHE A 232 17.62 5.55 -17.56
N SER A 233 17.21 6.50 -16.71
CA SER A 233 17.68 7.89 -16.71
C SER A 233 18.94 8.09 -15.85
N VAL A 234 19.96 7.25 -16.08
CA VAL A 234 21.27 7.24 -15.41
C VAL A 234 22.36 7.13 -16.47
#